data_AF-A0A2V9LIC4-F1
#
_entry.id   AF-A0A2V9LIC4-F1
#
_cell.length_a   1.000
_cell.length_b   1.000
_cell.length_c   1.000
_cell.angle_alpha   90.00
_cell.angle_beta   90.00
_cell.angle_gamma   90.00
#
_symmetry.space_group_name_H-M   'P 1'
#
loop_
_entity.id
_entity.type
_entity.pdbx_description
1 polymer ?
#
loop_
_entity_poly.entity_id
_entity_poly.type
_entity_poly.pdbx_seq_one_letter_code
_entity_poly.pdbx_strand_id
1 'polypeptide(L)'
;MIRWDTCKEDFRWDGSLRDIYISPATPADWRALYPLLYDVPGVEYSVDGVVQAPPDSVEQTFAVRPSGSPMLRFRIDRTLIVFHFFSDEEIECDGL
;
A
#
# COMPACT_ATOMS: atom_id res chain seq x y z
N MET A 1 -21.44 -9.70 9.59
CA MET A 1 -20.35 -10.69 9.53
C MET A 1 -20.50 -11.47 8.23
N ILE A 2 -19.50 -11.41 7.34
CA ILE A 2 -19.51 -12.18 6.08
C ILE A 2 -19.14 -13.63 6.40
N ARG A 3 -19.83 -14.60 5.81
CA ARG A 3 -19.52 -16.02 5.99
C ARG A 3 -18.57 -16.46 4.88
N TRP A 4 -17.52 -17.21 5.21
CA TRP A 4 -16.54 -17.68 4.22
C TRP A 4 -17.19 -18.40 3.02
N ASP A 5 -18.18 -19.27 3.28
CA ASP A 5 -18.92 -19.98 2.22
C ASP A 5 -19.61 -19.06 1.21
N THR A 6 -19.86 -17.80 1.59
CA THR A 6 -20.53 -16.81 0.73
C THR A 6 -19.57 -15.93 -0.07
N CYS A 7 -18.27 -15.92 0.24
CA CYS A 7 -17.28 -15.07 -0.46
C CYS A 7 -16.07 -15.84 -1.01
N LYS A 8 -15.91 -17.13 -0.72
CA LYS A 8 -14.74 -17.92 -1.15
C LYS A 8 -14.43 -17.88 -2.65
N GLU A 9 -15.43 -17.75 -3.51
CA GLU A 9 -15.24 -17.67 -4.96
C GLU A 9 -14.62 -16.34 -5.40
N ASP A 10 -14.86 -15.26 -4.65
CA ASP A 10 -14.27 -13.94 -4.92
C ASP A 10 -12.74 -13.94 -4.70
N PHE A 11 -12.25 -14.88 -3.87
CA PHE A 11 -10.83 -15.11 -3.56
C PHE A 11 -10.18 -16.17 -4.46
N ARG A 12 -10.89 -16.72 -5.45
CA ARG A 12 -10.30 -17.67 -6.39
C ARG A 12 -9.27 -16.94 -7.25
N TRP A 13 -8.05 -17.48 -7.32
CA TRP A 13 -7.00 -16.93 -8.18
C TRP A 13 -7.46 -16.90 -9.64
N ASP A 14 -7.53 -15.70 -10.21
CA ASP A 14 -7.92 -15.44 -11.60
C ASP A 14 -6.83 -14.70 -12.39
N GLY A 15 -5.66 -14.49 -11.78
CA GLY A 15 -4.55 -13.75 -12.37
C GLY A 15 -4.57 -12.24 -12.11
N SER A 16 -5.61 -11.72 -11.46
CA SER A 16 -5.61 -10.37 -10.88
C SER A 16 -5.22 -10.44 -9.41
N LEU A 17 -4.57 -9.38 -8.92
CA LEU A 17 -4.41 -9.17 -7.50
C LEU A 17 -5.60 -8.34 -7.03
N ARG A 18 -6.32 -8.82 -6.01
CA ARG A 18 -7.40 -8.05 -5.38
C ARG A 18 -6.79 -6.91 -4.56
N ASP A 19 -7.49 -5.79 -4.50
CA ASP A 19 -7.11 -4.70 -3.60
C ASP A 19 -7.19 -5.18 -2.14
N ILE A 20 -6.18 -4.83 -1.36
CA ILE A 20 -6.02 -5.24 0.04
C ILE A 20 -6.26 -4.01 0.91
N TYR A 21 -7.27 -4.12 1.77
CA TYR A 21 -7.62 -3.12 2.78
C TYR A 21 -7.51 -3.73 4.17
N ILE A 22 -6.69 -3.12 5.02
CA ILE A 22 -6.52 -3.52 6.43
C ILE A 22 -6.99 -2.37 7.31
N SER A 23 -8.06 -2.60 8.08
CA SER A 23 -8.62 -1.65 9.04
C SER A 23 -9.24 -2.40 10.24
N PRO A 24 -8.94 -2.01 11.50
CA PRO A 24 -7.97 -0.97 11.86
C PRO A 24 -6.53 -1.47 11.66
N ALA A 25 -5.69 -0.61 11.11
CA ALA A 25 -4.24 -0.70 11.19
C ALA A 25 -3.73 0.22 12.31
N THR A 26 -2.47 0.05 12.68
CA THR A 26 -1.80 0.88 13.67
C THR A 26 -0.49 1.45 13.12
N PRO A 27 0.06 2.52 13.73
CA PRO A 27 1.40 2.99 13.39
C PRO A 27 2.49 1.91 13.54
N ALA A 28 2.29 0.92 14.41
CA ALA A 28 3.23 -0.20 14.55
C ALA A 28 3.18 -1.14 13.34
N ASP A 29 2.00 -1.39 12.77
CA ASP A 29 1.85 -2.19 11.55
C ASP A 29 2.55 -1.51 10.37
N TRP A 30 2.36 -0.19 10.24
CA TRP A 30 3.04 0.62 9.23
C TRP A 30 4.57 0.62 9.39
N ARG A 31 5.09 0.73 10.62
CA ARG A 31 6.54 0.63 10.90
C ARG A 31 7.11 -0.74 10.56
N ALA A 32 6.34 -1.81 10.72
CA ALA A 32 6.76 -3.15 10.35
C ALA A 32 6.73 -3.35 8.82
N LEU A 33 5.73 -2.78 8.15
CA LEU A 33 5.52 -2.92 6.71
C LEU A 33 6.46 -2.04 5.88
N TYR A 34 6.61 -0.76 6.23
CA TYR A 34 7.28 0.24 5.39
C TYR A 34 8.72 -0.13 4.99
N PRO A 35 9.59 -0.65 5.88
CA PRO A 35 10.93 -1.08 5.49
C PRO A 35 10.91 -2.16 4.40
N LEU A 36 9.93 -3.05 4.43
CA LEU A 36 9.78 -4.11 3.43
C LEU A 36 9.38 -3.55 2.07
N LEU A 37 8.59 -2.47 2.04
CA LEU A 37 8.19 -1.78 0.81
C LEU A 37 9.33 -0.93 0.24
N TYR A 38 10.05 -0.25 1.12
CA TYR A 38 11.18 0.60 0.80
C TYR A 38 12.32 -0.18 0.14
N ASP A 39 12.57 -1.42 0.59
CA ASP A 39 13.65 -2.26 0.06
C ASP A 39 13.29 -2.99 -1.25
N VAL A 40 12.06 -2.83 -1.77
CA VAL A 40 11.65 -3.51 -3.02
C VAL A 40 12.42 -2.95 -4.21
N PRO A 41 13.05 -3.80 -5.05
CA PRO A 41 13.69 -3.35 -6.27
C PRO A 41 12.72 -2.61 -7.20
N GLY A 42 13.09 -1.40 -7.61
CA GLY A 42 12.27 -0.58 -8.51
C GLY A 42 11.07 0.08 -7.83
N VAL A 43 11.10 0.22 -6.50
CA VAL A 43 10.15 1.04 -5.78
C VAL A 43 10.22 2.50 -6.24
N GLU A 44 9.06 3.08 -6.48
CA GLU A 44 8.89 4.50 -6.79
C GLU A 44 8.00 5.14 -5.74
N TYR A 45 8.53 6.17 -5.09
CA TYR A 45 7.76 7.04 -4.24
C TYR A 45 7.40 8.32 -5.02
N SER A 46 6.15 8.76 -4.89
CA SER A 46 5.71 10.01 -5.48
C SER A 46 4.75 10.75 -4.55
N VAL A 47 4.72 12.07 -4.69
CA VAL A 47 3.75 12.94 -4.04
C VAL A 47 3.06 13.75 -5.13
N ASP A 48 1.74 13.62 -5.21
CA ASP A 48 0.91 14.26 -6.23
C ASP A 48 1.40 13.99 -7.67
N GLY A 49 1.89 12.76 -7.90
CA GLY A 49 2.39 12.28 -9.19
C GLY A 49 3.84 12.68 -9.52
N VAL A 50 4.51 13.44 -8.66
CA VAL A 50 5.93 13.79 -8.83
C VAL A 50 6.81 12.77 -8.12
N VAL A 51 7.59 12.01 -8.90
CA VAL A 51 8.52 11.01 -8.38
C VAL A 51 9.67 11.69 -7.63
N GLN A 52 9.99 11.18 -6.45
CA GLN A 52 11.08 11.65 -5.62
C GLN A 52 11.66 10.51 -4.76
N ALA A 53 12.73 10.80 -4.01
CA ALA A 53 13.32 9.82 -3.11
C ALA A 53 12.32 9.40 -2.03
N PRO A 54 12.16 8.10 -1.74
CA PRO A 54 11.33 7.64 -0.63
C PRO A 54 11.91 8.16 0.70
N PRO A 55 11.06 8.63 1.62
CA PRO A 55 11.48 9.00 2.98
C PRO A 55 12.10 7.81 3.74
N ASP A 56 12.92 8.10 4.76
CA ASP A 56 13.57 7.05 5.56
C ASP A 56 12.60 6.38 6.55
N SER A 57 11.41 6.95 6.74
CA SER A 57 10.39 6.41 7.64
C SER A 57 8.97 6.66 7.16
N VAL A 58 8.05 5.83 7.65
CA VAL A 58 6.63 5.95 7.34
C VAL A 58 6.02 7.22 7.95
N GLU A 59 6.52 7.68 9.09
CA GLU A 59 6.09 8.94 9.71
C GLU A 59 6.44 10.14 8.83
N GLN A 60 7.61 10.14 8.19
CA GLN A 60 7.95 11.19 7.24
C GLN A 60 7.01 11.16 6.02
N THR A 61 6.60 9.96 5.59
CA THR A 61 5.61 9.80 4.53
C THR A 61 4.25 10.39 4.95
N PHE A 62 3.77 10.08 6.15
CA PHE A 62 2.52 10.64 6.67
C PHE A 62 2.59 12.14 7.00
N ALA A 63 3.76 12.66 7.35
CA ALA A 63 3.95 14.10 7.56
C ALA A 63 3.68 14.95 6.30
N VAL A 64 3.79 14.35 5.10
CA VAL A 64 3.46 15.01 3.83
C VAL A 64 1.95 15.05 3.57
N ARG A 65 1.19 14.12 4.15
CA ARG A 65 -0.24 13.92 3.86
C ARG A 65 -1.14 15.15 4.02
N PRO A 66 -0.93 16.06 5.00
CA PRO A 66 -1.72 17.28 5.12
C PRO A 66 -1.64 18.21 3.90
N SER A 67 -0.57 18.11 3.10
CA SER A 67 -0.30 18.99 1.95
C SER A 67 -0.16 18.26 0.61
N GLY A 68 -0.28 16.94 0.58
CA GLY A 68 -0.13 16.15 -0.64
C GLY A 68 -0.62 14.72 -0.51
N SER A 69 -0.49 13.98 -1.61
CA SER A 69 -0.94 12.58 -1.72
C SER A 69 0.27 11.67 -1.95
N PRO A 70 0.92 11.20 -0.87
CA PRO A 70 2.05 10.28 -0.99
C PRO A 70 1.59 8.89 -1.45
N MET A 71 2.37 8.31 -2.35
CA MET A 71 2.15 6.96 -2.89
C MET A 71 3.48 6.24 -3.06
N LEU A 72 3.47 4.94 -2.83
CA LEU A 72 4.61 4.05 -3.12
C LEU A 72 4.13 2.96 -4.06
N ARG A 73 4.86 2.72 -5.16
CA ARG A 73 4.49 1.69 -6.12
C ARG A 73 5.70 0.88 -6.58
N PHE A 74 5.46 -0.37 -6.93
CA PHE A 74 6.46 -1.25 -7.53
C PHE A 74 5.77 -2.34 -8.35
N ARG A 75 6.54 -3.05 -9.18
CA ARG A 75 6.01 -4.16 -9.99
C ARG A 75 6.42 -5.51 -9.43
N ILE A 76 5.46 -6.42 -9.37
CA ILE A 76 5.70 -7.86 -9.22
C ILE A 76 5.21 -8.52 -10.51
N ASP A 77 6.14 -9.05 -11.31
CA ASP A 77 5.91 -9.54 -12.66
C ASP A 77 5.12 -8.53 -13.53
N ARG A 78 3.83 -8.80 -13.76
CA ARG A 78 2.95 -7.98 -14.61
C ARG A 78 2.01 -7.08 -13.81
N THR A 79 1.97 -7.24 -12.49
CA THR A 79 1.08 -6.50 -11.59
C THR A 79 1.81 -5.30 -11.03
N LEU A 80 1.17 -4.14 -11.09
CA LEU A 80 1.61 -2.93 -10.41
C LEU A 80 0.96 -2.89 -9.03
N ILE A 81 1.79 -2.94 -8.00
CA ILE A 81 1.36 -2.79 -6.61
C ILE A 81 1.45 -1.32 -6.25
N VAL A 82 0.39 -0.78 -5.66
CA VAL A 82 0.32 0.63 -5.27
C VAL A 82 -0.16 0.75 -3.84
N PHE A 83 0.69 1.30 -2.96
CA PHE A 83 0.34 1.65 -1.59
C PHE A 83 -0.03 3.12 -1.50
N HIS A 84 -1.20 3.37 -0.93
CA HIS A 84 -1.71 4.70 -0.66
C HIS A 84 -1.57 5.03 0.83
N PHE A 85 -0.97 6.20 1.13
CA PHE A 85 -0.74 6.64 2.50
C PHE A 85 -1.84 7.62 2.94
N PHE A 86 -3.09 7.16 2.99
CA PHE A 86 -4.24 8.03 3.30
C PHE A 86 -4.31 8.42 4.78
N SER A 87 -4.11 7.46 5.68
CA SER A 87 -4.08 7.60 7.14
C SER A 87 -3.17 6.52 7.74
N ASP A 88 -2.77 6.68 9.00
CA ASP A 88 -2.00 5.67 9.75
C ASP A 88 -2.89 4.62 10.44
N GLU A 89 -4.20 4.76 10.31
CA GLU A 89 -5.23 3.87 10.87
C GLU A 89 -5.70 2.81 9.86
N GLU A 90 -5.27 2.90 8.60
CA GLU A 90 -5.66 1.99 7.52
C GLU A 90 -4.45 1.70 6.63
N ILE A 91 -4.39 0.49 6.04
CA ILE A 91 -3.43 0.15 4.98
C ILE A 91 -4.25 -0.20 3.74
N GLU A 92 -3.99 0.53 2.65
CA GLU A 92 -4.60 0.33 1.34
C GLU A 92 -3.53 0.02 0.30
N CYS A 93 -3.75 -1.07 -0.42
CA CYS A 93 -2.84 -1.60 -1.43
C CYS A 93 -3.64 -2.07 -2.65
N ASP A 94 -3.48 -1.37 -3.76
CA ASP A 94 -4.14 -1.69 -5.02
C ASP A 94 -3.27 -2.61 -5.89
N GLY A 95 -3.93 -3.56 -6.56
CA GLY A 95 -3.31 -4.45 -7.54
C GLY A 95 -3.78 -4.13 -8.96
N LEU A 96 -2.97 -3.40 -9.73
CA LEU A 96 -3.27 -2.94 -11.10
C LEU A 96 -2.63 -3.77 -12.21
#